data_AF-A0A7X9YL39-F1
#
_entry.id   AF-A0A7X9YL39-F1
#
_cell.length_a   1.000
_cell.length_b   1.000
_cell.length_c   1.000
_cell.angle_alpha   90.00
_cell.angle_beta   90.00
_cell.angle_gamma   90.00
#
_symmetry.space_group_name_H-M   'P 1'
#
loop_
_entity.id
_entity.type
_entity.pdbx_description
1 polymer ?
#
loop_
_entity_poly.entity_id
_entity_poly.type
_entity_poly.pdbx_seq_one_letter_code
_entity_poly.pdbx_strand_id
1 'polypeptide(L)'
;MAGSGERDLIPLQPIIDRSAPGDIIHLASGRYSGPVTIDKNITIQGDPTVIVVNEETTSTITIQSDGVKLSGFTIEHNANEQTAAIQVEGKNSEITDLHIQTQGYGMIIRNSSHATIQRNNVTWVGSDSATSSQKGNGIDLYNSHDSYIEANEITGMRDGIYLENSRKSIVQNNRLLHTRYGIHCMYIDGSSVMDNTGEENMTGAMIMGVKNTVISGNSFRKQSTNVHSQGILLYDVHQSSVHNNVVEGNRVGMNIAESSGNEIRGNAVLRNFVGIQLVLAEANEFTRNRMVSNVIEASALDSPNNVLMENYWDSFQGLDLNGDGISEVSYAINPFYEQLVSRNSAYQLFFQSPGMVFLSELFTEGREQWTTDKSPRMSMDTESDLNMSVESAAGSNVVWILGLVLLGMATFIIIYMGVLRK
;
A
#
# COMPACT_ATOMS: atom_id res chain seq x y z
N MET A 1 13.38 -29.85 -27.51
CA MET A 1 13.74 -28.87 -28.56
C MET A 1 14.36 -27.69 -27.86
N ALA A 2 15.69 -27.63 -27.82
CA ALA A 2 16.44 -26.51 -27.22
C ALA A 2 16.36 -25.32 -28.18
N GLY A 3 15.59 -24.30 -27.81
CA GLY A 3 15.28 -23.15 -28.67
C GLY A 3 16.45 -22.17 -28.71
N SER A 4 17.01 -21.99 -29.92
CA SER A 4 17.58 -20.80 -30.59
C SER A 4 18.01 -19.51 -29.85
N GLY A 5 18.05 -19.39 -28.52
CA GLY A 5 18.39 -18.16 -27.78
C GLY A 5 19.74 -18.16 -27.05
N GLU A 6 20.36 -19.33 -26.84
CA GLU A 6 21.60 -19.47 -26.05
C GLU A 6 22.91 -19.02 -26.77
N ARG A 7 22.88 -18.72 -28.08
CA ARG A 7 24.12 -18.58 -28.86
C ARG A 7 24.83 -17.23 -28.81
N ASP A 8 24.25 -16.19 -28.19
CA ASP A 8 24.82 -14.82 -28.21
C ASP A 8 24.91 -14.15 -26.82
N LEU A 9 24.90 -14.92 -25.71
CA LEU A 9 25.10 -14.34 -24.38
C LEU A 9 26.59 -14.06 -24.12
N ILE A 10 26.90 -12.83 -23.71
CA ILE A 10 28.24 -12.41 -23.31
C ILE A 10 28.44 -12.75 -21.83
N PRO A 11 29.44 -13.57 -21.44
CA PRO A 11 29.70 -13.84 -20.03
C PRO A 11 30.04 -12.56 -19.25
N LEU A 12 29.23 -12.23 -18.23
CA LEU A 12 29.44 -11.01 -17.45
C LEU A 12 30.56 -11.17 -16.39
N GLN A 13 30.68 -12.35 -15.77
CA GLN A 13 31.68 -12.59 -14.72
C GLN A 13 33.12 -12.26 -15.18
N PRO A 14 33.60 -12.67 -16.38
CA PRO A 14 34.94 -12.31 -16.83
C PRO A 14 35.17 -10.80 -17.04
N ILE A 15 34.11 -10.01 -17.21
CA ILE A 15 34.21 -8.54 -17.29
C ILE A 15 34.43 -7.98 -15.88
N ILE A 16 33.67 -8.46 -14.90
CA ILE A 16 33.81 -8.12 -13.47
C ILE A 16 35.20 -8.54 -12.95
N ASP A 17 35.65 -9.75 -13.26
CA ASP A 17 36.93 -10.28 -12.76
C ASP A 17 38.12 -9.44 -13.20
N ARG A 18 38.08 -8.91 -14.43
CA ARG A 18 39.14 -8.07 -15.02
C ARG A 18 39.15 -6.62 -14.51
N SER A 19 38.07 -6.17 -13.87
CA SER A 19 38.00 -4.83 -13.28
C SER A 19 38.77 -4.74 -11.96
N ALA A 20 39.33 -3.56 -11.70
CA ALA A 20 39.91 -3.18 -10.42
C ALA A 20 38.84 -2.59 -9.49
N PRO A 21 39.02 -2.66 -8.15
CA PRO A 21 38.16 -1.94 -7.22
C PRO A 21 38.15 -0.44 -7.52
N GLY A 22 36.97 0.15 -7.60
CA GLY A 22 36.69 1.55 -7.96
C GLY A 22 36.38 1.75 -9.44
N ASP A 23 36.55 0.72 -10.28
CA ASP A 23 36.29 0.84 -11.72
C ASP A 23 34.80 1.04 -12.03
N ILE A 24 34.55 1.74 -13.14
CA ILE A 24 33.24 1.89 -13.76
C ILE A 24 33.21 1.03 -15.04
N ILE A 25 32.37 0.01 -15.05
CA ILE A 25 32.14 -0.88 -16.18
C ILE A 25 30.94 -0.35 -16.96
N HIS A 26 31.19 0.20 -18.14
CA HIS A 26 30.15 0.54 -19.10
C HIS A 26 29.85 -0.68 -19.98
N LEU A 27 28.68 -1.27 -19.81
CA LEU A 27 28.20 -2.37 -20.64
C LEU A 27 27.69 -1.81 -21.98
N ALA A 28 28.17 -2.39 -23.07
CA ALA A 28 27.65 -2.10 -24.40
C ALA A 28 26.32 -2.82 -24.61
N SER A 29 25.49 -2.29 -25.50
CA SER A 29 24.25 -2.93 -25.92
C SER A 29 24.46 -4.41 -26.25
N GLY A 30 23.63 -5.28 -25.67
CA GLY A 30 23.83 -6.72 -25.76
C GLY A 30 23.19 -7.51 -24.63
N ARG A 31 23.20 -8.84 -24.77
CA ARG A 31 22.71 -9.77 -23.76
C ARG A 31 23.90 -10.40 -23.05
N TYR A 32 23.84 -10.43 -21.73
CA TYR A 32 24.89 -10.92 -20.85
C TYR A 32 24.38 -12.11 -20.03
N SER A 33 25.18 -13.15 -19.86
CA SER A 33 24.81 -14.27 -18.99
C SER A 33 25.24 -13.99 -17.54
N GLY A 34 24.27 -14.06 -16.63
CA GLY A 34 24.49 -14.40 -15.22
C GLY A 34 24.48 -15.92 -15.01
N PRO A 35 24.53 -16.38 -13.75
CA PRO A 35 24.69 -15.60 -12.52
C PRO A 35 26.08 -14.97 -12.40
N VAL A 36 26.20 -13.88 -11.63
CA VAL A 36 27.50 -13.26 -11.31
C VAL A 36 27.61 -12.85 -9.84
N THR A 37 28.85 -12.83 -9.36
CA THR A 37 29.22 -12.34 -8.01
C THR A 37 30.12 -11.12 -8.13
N ILE A 38 29.75 -10.06 -7.42
CA ILE A 38 30.51 -8.81 -7.30
C ILE A 38 31.12 -8.75 -5.90
N ASP A 39 32.39 -9.13 -5.79
CA ASP A 39 33.17 -9.23 -4.55
C ASP A 39 34.06 -8.00 -4.27
N LYS A 40 34.09 -7.05 -5.20
CA LYS A 40 34.86 -5.80 -5.15
C LYS A 40 33.95 -4.59 -5.37
N ASN A 41 34.30 -3.45 -4.76
CA ASN A 41 33.58 -2.19 -4.98
C ASN A 41 33.76 -1.74 -6.43
N ILE A 42 32.71 -1.80 -7.25
CA ILE A 42 32.70 -1.35 -8.64
C ILE A 42 31.35 -0.74 -8.99
N THR A 43 31.32 0.01 -10.09
CA THR A 43 30.09 0.50 -10.70
C THR A 43 29.83 -0.26 -12.01
N ILE A 44 28.63 -0.78 -12.21
CA ILE A 44 28.17 -1.35 -13.48
C ILE A 44 27.07 -0.44 -14.04
N GLN A 45 27.32 0.12 -15.22
CA GLN A 45 26.46 1.05 -15.92
C GLN A 45 26.09 0.49 -17.28
N GLY A 46 24.81 0.50 -17.61
CA GLY A 46 24.30 0.18 -18.93
C GLY A 46 23.21 1.17 -19.35
N ASP A 47 22.41 0.72 -20.30
CA ASP A 47 21.17 1.36 -20.71
C ASP A 47 20.10 0.26 -20.95
N PRO A 48 18.82 0.60 -21.23
CA PRO A 48 17.77 -0.40 -21.37
C PRO A 48 18.00 -1.45 -22.48
N THR A 49 18.97 -1.24 -23.38
CA THR A 49 19.38 -2.22 -24.40
C THR A 49 20.38 -3.26 -23.89
N VAL A 50 20.89 -3.08 -22.67
CA VAL A 50 21.71 -4.06 -21.95
C VAL A 50 20.79 -4.98 -21.14
N ILE A 51 20.91 -6.28 -21.35
CA ILE A 51 20.06 -7.28 -20.68
C ILE A 51 20.94 -8.34 -20.01
N VAL A 52 20.82 -8.51 -18.70
CA VAL A 52 21.46 -9.60 -17.95
C VAL A 52 20.45 -10.72 -17.75
N VAL A 53 20.73 -11.90 -18.28
CA VAL A 53 19.83 -13.04 -18.33
C VAL A 53 20.35 -14.12 -17.39
N ASN A 54 19.44 -14.71 -16.61
CA ASN A 54 19.76 -15.85 -15.78
C ASN A 54 18.62 -16.88 -15.83
N GLU A 55 18.98 -18.08 -16.27
CA GLU A 55 18.11 -19.27 -16.34
C GLU A 55 18.43 -20.27 -15.19
N GLU A 56 19.45 -20.00 -14.39
CA GLU A 56 19.90 -20.87 -13.30
C GLU A 56 19.16 -20.59 -11.99
N THR A 57 19.07 -21.60 -11.12
CA THR A 57 18.39 -21.53 -9.82
C THR A 57 19.23 -20.83 -8.74
N THR A 58 19.92 -19.75 -9.09
CA THR A 58 20.71 -18.90 -8.19
C THR A 58 20.43 -17.43 -8.52
N SER A 59 20.80 -16.50 -7.64
CA SER A 59 20.54 -15.09 -7.88
C SER A 59 21.30 -14.55 -9.10
N THR A 60 20.67 -13.72 -9.94
CA THR A 60 21.31 -13.23 -11.19
C THR A 60 22.55 -12.39 -10.91
N ILE A 61 22.48 -11.50 -9.92
CA ILE A 61 23.60 -10.71 -9.44
C ILE A 61 23.67 -10.84 -7.91
N THR A 62 24.81 -11.27 -7.39
CA THR A 62 25.10 -11.29 -5.96
C THR A 62 26.14 -10.21 -5.62
N ILE A 63 25.76 -9.23 -4.82
CA ILE A 63 26.61 -8.12 -4.37
C ILE A 63 27.16 -8.46 -2.98
N GLN A 64 28.43 -8.84 -2.91
CA GLN A 64 29.12 -9.15 -1.66
C GLN A 64 29.97 -7.99 -1.14
N SER A 65 30.45 -7.12 -2.04
CA SER A 65 31.27 -5.97 -1.67
C SER A 65 30.44 -4.77 -1.25
N ASP A 66 31.01 -3.96 -0.36
CA ASP A 66 30.45 -2.66 0.01
C ASP A 66 30.62 -1.64 -1.13
N GLY A 67 29.65 -0.73 -1.27
CA GLY A 67 29.74 0.43 -2.17
C GLY A 67 29.51 0.13 -3.64
N VAL A 68 29.03 -1.07 -3.98
CA VAL A 68 28.73 -1.46 -5.37
C VAL A 68 27.56 -0.65 -5.90
N LYS A 69 27.67 -0.22 -7.16
CA LYS A 69 26.65 0.55 -7.86
C LYS A 69 26.18 -0.15 -9.12
N LEU A 70 24.88 -0.31 -9.29
CA LEU A 70 24.26 -0.86 -10.49
C LEU A 70 23.29 0.17 -11.08
N SER A 71 23.37 0.41 -12.39
CA SER A 71 22.43 1.34 -13.02
C SER A 71 22.14 1.14 -14.51
N GLY A 72 20.88 1.39 -14.87
CA GLY A 72 20.44 1.65 -16.25
C GLY A 72 20.06 0.44 -17.11
N PHE A 73 20.25 -0.80 -16.64
CA PHE A 73 20.07 -2.00 -17.48
C PHE A 73 18.89 -2.90 -17.07
N THR A 74 18.57 -3.87 -17.92
CA THR A 74 17.50 -4.85 -17.70
C THR A 74 18.05 -6.15 -17.08
N ILE A 75 17.31 -6.76 -16.17
CA ILE A 75 17.57 -8.12 -15.65
C ILE A 75 16.38 -9.02 -15.97
N GLU A 76 16.63 -10.13 -16.65
CA GLU A 76 15.69 -11.24 -16.86
C GLU A 76 16.07 -12.39 -15.91
N HIS A 77 15.36 -12.53 -14.79
CA HIS A 77 15.53 -13.62 -13.82
C HIS A 77 14.43 -14.66 -14.01
N ASN A 78 14.72 -15.68 -14.82
CA ASN A 78 13.73 -16.66 -15.28
C ASN A 78 13.62 -17.91 -14.37
N ALA A 79 14.40 -17.96 -13.29
CA ALA A 79 14.32 -19.03 -12.32
C ALA A 79 13.06 -18.91 -11.46
N ASN A 80 12.18 -19.90 -11.55
CA ASN A 80 10.97 -20.02 -10.74
C ASN A 80 11.25 -20.72 -9.39
N GLU A 81 12.23 -20.21 -8.66
CA GLU A 81 12.66 -20.70 -7.35
C GLU A 81 12.74 -19.53 -6.35
N GLN A 82 13.02 -19.80 -5.08
CA GLN A 82 13.15 -18.76 -4.04
C GLN A 82 14.49 -17.98 -4.14
N THR A 83 14.88 -17.57 -5.35
CA THR A 83 16.08 -16.77 -5.65
C THR A 83 15.70 -15.36 -6.12
N ALA A 84 16.68 -14.45 -6.15
CA ALA A 84 16.44 -13.05 -6.50
C ALA A 84 17.11 -12.65 -7.81
N ALA A 85 16.55 -11.69 -8.53
CA ALA A 85 17.29 -11.01 -9.59
C ALA A 85 18.55 -10.33 -9.02
N ILE A 86 18.46 -9.70 -7.85
CA ILE A 86 19.62 -9.14 -7.15
C ILE A 86 19.62 -9.56 -5.69
N GLN A 87 20.74 -10.11 -5.21
CA GLN A 87 20.99 -10.37 -3.80
C GLN A 87 22.09 -9.45 -3.29
N VAL A 88 21.85 -8.78 -2.16
CA VAL A 88 22.75 -7.78 -1.58
C VAL A 88 23.15 -8.20 -0.17
N GLU A 89 24.45 -8.37 0.01
CA GLU A 89 25.11 -8.72 1.28
C GLU A 89 26.06 -7.59 1.72
N GLY A 90 26.67 -6.89 0.77
CA GLY A 90 27.49 -5.70 1.01
C GLY A 90 26.68 -4.44 1.33
N LYS A 91 27.25 -3.53 2.13
CA LYS A 91 26.65 -2.27 2.60
C LYS A 91 26.83 -1.14 1.60
N ASN A 92 26.05 -0.07 1.74
CA ASN A 92 26.17 1.15 0.90
C ASN A 92 25.98 0.89 -0.60
N SER A 93 25.21 -0.14 -0.95
CA SER A 93 24.92 -0.48 -2.34
C SER A 93 23.93 0.53 -2.94
N GLU A 94 24.16 0.92 -4.20
CA GLU A 94 23.29 1.82 -4.95
C GLU A 94 22.73 1.06 -6.17
N ILE A 95 21.41 0.86 -6.19
CA ILE A 95 20.72 0.11 -7.24
C ILE A 95 19.67 1.04 -7.83
N THR A 96 19.93 1.52 -9.05
CA THR A 96 19.14 2.60 -9.63
C THR A 96 18.77 2.36 -11.08
N ASP A 97 17.60 2.85 -11.50
CA ASP A 97 17.21 2.87 -12.91
C ASP A 97 17.28 1.48 -13.60
N LEU A 98 17.04 0.39 -12.86
CA LEU A 98 17.00 -0.97 -13.40
C LEU A 98 15.58 -1.37 -13.81
N HIS A 99 15.48 -2.19 -14.86
CA HIS A 99 14.25 -2.90 -15.22
C HIS A 99 14.38 -4.38 -14.88
N ILE A 100 13.67 -4.86 -13.89
CA ILE A 100 13.77 -6.24 -13.38
C ILE A 100 12.51 -7.00 -13.75
N GLN A 101 12.68 -8.04 -14.55
CA GLN A 101 11.67 -9.05 -14.85
C GLN A 101 12.04 -10.32 -14.11
N THR A 102 11.17 -10.81 -13.23
CA THR A 102 11.51 -11.92 -12.34
C THR A 102 10.37 -12.93 -12.20
N GLN A 103 10.73 -14.22 -12.14
CA GLN A 103 9.88 -15.32 -11.69
C GLN A 103 10.17 -15.74 -10.23
N GLY A 104 11.06 -15.01 -9.53
CA GLY A 104 11.40 -15.19 -8.13
C GLY A 104 11.19 -13.89 -7.35
N TYR A 105 12.19 -13.51 -6.55
CA TYR A 105 12.27 -12.20 -5.90
C TYR A 105 12.86 -11.16 -6.86
N GLY A 106 12.51 -9.88 -6.67
CA GLY A 106 13.20 -8.80 -7.38
C GLY A 106 14.57 -8.56 -6.74
N MET A 107 14.57 -7.99 -5.55
CA MET A 107 15.77 -7.69 -4.79
C MET A 107 15.67 -8.24 -3.37
N ILE A 108 16.71 -8.94 -2.92
CA ILE A 108 16.86 -9.39 -1.53
C ILE A 108 18.06 -8.66 -0.92
N ILE A 109 17.84 -7.96 0.18
CA ILE A 109 18.85 -7.22 0.94
C ILE A 109 18.85 -7.79 2.35
N ARG A 110 19.94 -8.47 2.72
CA ARG A 110 20.05 -9.16 4.01
C ARG A 110 21.28 -8.68 4.75
N ASN A 111 21.10 -8.27 6.01
CA ASN A 111 22.21 -7.84 6.88
C ASN A 111 23.06 -6.71 6.25
N SER A 112 22.46 -5.88 5.41
CA SER A 112 23.12 -4.81 4.67
C SER A 112 22.45 -3.49 5.01
N SER A 113 23.24 -2.45 5.32
CA SER A 113 22.70 -1.14 5.72
C SER A 113 23.13 -0.07 4.74
N HIS A 114 22.39 1.04 4.73
CA HIS A 114 22.63 2.19 3.84
C HIS A 114 22.45 1.88 2.35
N ALA A 115 21.58 0.94 2.01
CA ALA A 115 21.24 0.68 0.62
C ALA A 115 20.41 1.83 0.05
N THR A 116 20.73 2.25 -1.17
CA THR A 116 19.94 3.22 -1.95
C THR A 116 19.31 2.49 -3.13
N ILE A 117 17.99 2.36 -3.12
CA ILE A 117 17.22 1.63 -4.13
C ILE A 117 16.22 2.59 -4.76
N GLN A 118 16.53 3.10 -5.95
CA GLN A 118 15.73 4.17 -6.55
C GLN A 118 15.38 3.98 -8.01
N ARG A 119 14.18 4.41 -8.40
CA ARG A 119 13.76 4.46 -9.82
C ARG A 119 13.86 3.12 -10.55
N ASN A 120 13.73 2.01 -9.83
CA ASN A 120 13.71 0.68 -10.42
C ASN A 120 12.28 0.27 -10.77
N ASN A 121 12.11 -0.48 -11.85
CA ASN A 121 10.89 -1.18 -12.17
C ASN A 121 11.06 -2.67 -11.87
N VAL A 122 10.18 -3.27 -11.06
CA VAL A 122 10.20 -4.70 -10.73
C VAL A 122 8.87 -5.33 -11.10
N THR A 123 8.90 -6.25 -12.05
CA THR A 123 7.70 -6.87 -12.61
C THR A 123 7.75 -8.40 -12.51
N TRP A 124 6.69 -8.98 -11.98
CA TRP A 124 6.46 -10.43 -12.03
C TRP A 124 6.18 -10.87 -13.47
N VAL A 125 6.93 -11.86 -13.98
CA VAL A 125 6.76 -12.44 -15.32
C VAL A 125 6.50 -13.95 -15.31
N GLY A 126 6.20 -14.52 -14.13
CA GLY A 126 5.75 -15.91 -14.02
C GLY A 126 4.27 -16.08 -14.35
N SER A 127 3.72 -17.27 -14.08
CA SER A 127 2.32 -17.59 -14.40
C SER A 127 1.31 -16.60 -13.79
N ASP A 128 0.30 -16.18 -14.55
CA ASP A 128 -0.82 -15.37 -14.07
C ASP A 128 -1.66 -16.09 -13.01
N SER A 129 -1.67 -17.43 -13.05
CA SER A 129 -2.35 -18.28 -12.06
C SER A 129 -1.53 -18.54 -10.80
N ALA A 130 -0.31 -18.00 -10.70
CA ALA A 130 0.54 -18.19 -9.54
C ALA A 130 -0.12 -17.58 -8.29
N THR A 131 -0.20 -18.38 -7.24
CA THR A 131 -0.67 -17.90 -5.94
C THR A 131 0.36 -16.97 -5.32
N SER A 132 -0.08 -16.14 -4.37
CA SER A 132 0.80 -15.21 -3.67
C SER A 132 2.02 -15.89 -3.02
N SER A 133 1.90 -17.12 -2.51
CA SER A 133 3.01 -17.86 -1.90
C SER A 133 4.05 -18.38 -2.90
N GLN A 134 3.69 -18.49 -4.18
CA GLN A 134 4.61 -18.89 -5.26
C GLN A 134 5.44 -17.72 -5.77
N LYS A 135 5.05 -16.48 -5.45
CA LYS A 135 5.75 -15.27 -5.88
C LYS A 135 6.78 -14.82 -4.85
N GLY A 136 7.86 -14.22 -5.31
CA GLY A 136 8.79 -13.48 -4.46
C GLY A 136 8.30 -12.08 -4.17
N ASN A 137 8.93 -11.43 -3.18
CA ASN A 137 8.72 -10.00 -2.91
C ASN A 137 9.48 -9.15 -3.95
N GLY A 138 9.00 -7.94 -4.21
CA GLY A 138 9.65 -6.99 -5.12
C GLY A 138 10.99 -6.52 -4.58
N ILE A 139 10.96 -5.86 -3.42
CA ILE A 139 12.14 -5.48 -2.64
C ILE A 139 11.98 -6.05 -1.23
N ASP A 140 12.94 -6.86 -0.79
CA ASP A 140 12.89 -7.57 0.50
C ASP A 140 14.10 -7.21 1.36
N LEU A 141 13.86 -6.49 2.44
CA LEU A 141 14.87 -6.07 3.41
C LEU A 141 14.70 -6.84 4.71
N TYR A 142 15.78 -7.42 5.21
CA TYR A 142 15.81 -8.00 6.54
C TYR A 142 17.09 -7.65 7.27
N ASN A 143 16.92 -7.24 8.52
CA ASN A 143 18.01 -6.80 9.39
C ASN A 143 18.91 -5.77 8.68
N SER A 144 18.28 -4.81 8.00
CA SER A 144 18.91 -3.89 7.04
C SER A 144 18.48 -2.47 7.37
N HIS A 145 19.41 -1.66 7.87
CA HIS A 145 19.10 -0.36 8.47
C HIS A 145 19.45 0.81 7.56
N ASP A 146 18.90 1.99 7.89
CA ASP A 146 19.28 3.28 7.30
C ASP A 146 19.20 3.27 5.76
N SER A 147 18.23 2.52 5.20
CA SER A 147 18.09 2.34 3.75
C SER A 147 17.08 3.31 3.15
N TYR A 148 17.34 3.72 1.92
CA TYR A 148 16.53 4.69 1.18
C TYR A 148 15.91 4.03 -0.05
N ILE A 149 14.59 3.88 -0.04
CA ILE A 149 13.81 3.17 -1.07
C ILE A 149 12.82 4.16 -1.68
N GLU A 150 13.14 4.65 -2.88
CA GLU A 150 12.41 5.78 -3.47
C GLU A 150 12.05 5.61 -4.95
N ALA A 151 10.84 6.05 -5.31
CA ALA A 151 10.43 6.17 -6.72
C ALA A 151 10.52 4.85 -7.51
N ASN A 152 10.38 3.70 -6.83
CA ASN A 152 10.33 2.40 -7.50
C ASN A 152 8.89 2.08 -7.92
N GLU A 153 8.75 1.36 -9.03
CA GLU A 153 7.48 0.80 -9.49
C GLU A 153 7.53 -0.72 -9.37
N ILE A 154 6.58 -1.31 -8.62
CA ILE A 154 6.55 -2.75 -8.36
C ILE A 154 5.17 -3.29 -8.70
N THR A 155 5.14 -4.27 -9.62
CA THR A 155 3.89 -4.80 -10.18
C THR A 155 3.81 -6.31 -10.10
N GLY A 156 2.70 -6.82 -9.58
CA GLY A 156 2.33 -8.23 -9.66
C GLY A 156 3.14 -9.17 -8.76
N MET A 157 4.04 -8.65 -7.92
CA MET A 157 4.86 -9.39 -6.95
C MET A 157 4.01 -9.90 -5.77
N ARG A 158 4.61 -10.71 -4.87
CA ARG A 158 3.95 -11.13 -3.61
C ARG A 158 3.67 -9.91 -2.73
N ASP A 159 4.70 -9.37 -2.09
CA ASP A 159 4.64 -8.06 -1.45
C ASP A 159 5.50 -7.10 -2.27
N GLY A 160 5.09 -5.84 -2.37
CA GLY A 160 5.83 -4.83 -3.12
C GLY A 160 7.16 -4.55 -2.46
N ILE A 161 7.11 -3.92 -1.28
CA ILE A 161 8.27 -3.61 -0.46
C ILE A 161 8.08 -4.23 0.92
N TYR A 162 8.98 -5.15 1.29
CA TYR A 162 9.01 -5.83 2.58
C TYR A 162 10.20 -5.35 3.43
N LEU A 163 9.94 -4.95 4.67
CA LEU A 163 10.97 -4.58 5.64
C LEU A 163 10.75 -5.35 6.94
N GLU A 164 11.75 -6.08 7.39
CA GLU A 164 11.73 -6.79 8.65
C GLU A 164 12.96 -6.48 9.52
N ASN A 165 12.77 -6.33 10.84
CA ASN A 165 13.84 -6.11 11.82
C ASN A 165 14.78 -4.96 11.43
N SER A 166 14.22 -3.90 10.85
CA SER A 166 14.95 -2.82 10.19
C SER A 166 14.67 -1.47 10.87
N ARG A 167 15.57 -0.49 10.72
CA ARG A 167 15.49 0.77 11.49
C ARG A 167 15.90 1.94 10.64
N LYS A 168 15.30 3.10 10.89
CA LYS A 168 15.67 4.38 10.27
C LYS A 168 15.67 4.35 8.74
N SER A 169 14.84 3.49 8.15
CA SER A 169 14.70 3.40 6.71
C SER A 169 13.61 4.36 6.22
N ILE A 170 13.76 4.87 5.01
CA ILE A 170 12.79 5.74 4.35
C ILE A 170 12.27 5.00 3.13
N VAL A 171 10.95 4.83 3.07
CA VAL A 171 10.21 4.24 1.96
C VAL A 171 9.28 5.31 1.41
N GLN A 172 9.65 5.92 0.28
CA GLN A 172 8.89 7.06 -0.24
C GLN A 172 8.67 7.12 -1.74
N ASN A 173 7.57 7.76 -2.17
CA ASN A 173 7.27 7.99 -3.59
C ASN A 173 7.21 6.72 -4.44
N ASN A 174 7.00 5.53 -3.85
CA ASN A 174 6.93 4.27 -4.61
C ASN A 174 5.51 4.03 -5.14
N ARG A 175 5.40 3.30 -6.26
CA ARG A 175 4.14 2.88 -6.88
C ARG A 175 4.00 1.35 -6.84
N LEU A 176 2.96 0.84 -6.17
CA LEU A 176 2.79 -0.58 -5.87
C LEU A 176 1.45 -1.08 -6.41
N LEU A 177 1.47 -2.02 -7.35
CA LEU A 177 0.26 -2.46 -8.08
C LEU A 177 0.10 -3.98 -8.06
N HIS A 178 -1.14 -4.44 -7.84
CA HIS A 178 -1.52 -5.86 -7.93
C HIS A 178 -0.68 -6.80 -7.07
N THR A 179 -0.27 -6.34 -5.89
CA THR A 179 0.47 -7.13 -4.90
C THR A 179 -0.48 -7.66 -3.81
N ARG A 180 -0.04 -8.62 -3.01
CA ARG A 180 -0.69 -8.95 -1.75
C ARG A 180 -0.60 -7.72 -0.83
N TYR A 181 0.60 -7.33 -0.43
CA TYR A 181 0.80 -6.11 0.37
C TYR A 181 1.67 -5.13 -0.40
N GLY A 182 1.19 -3.90 -0.61
CA GLY A 182 1.97 -2.87 -1.28
C GLY A 182 3.25 -2.58 -0.50
N ILE A 183 3.08 -2.21 0.77
CA ILE A 183 4.16 -2.04 1.73
C ILE A 183 3.90 -2.93 2.93
N HIS A 184 4.89 -3.71 3.33
CA HIS A 184 4.81 -4.64 4.45
C HIS A 184 5.97 -4.42 5.40
N CYS A 185 5.68 -3.95 6.61
CA CYS A 185 6.66 -3.65 7.63
C CYS A 185 6.44 -4.53 8.85
N MET A 186 7.50 -5.18 9.32
CA MET A 186 7.51 -6.04 10.51
C MET A 186 8.66 -5.65 11.42
N TYR A 187 8.36 -5.31 12.67
CA TYR A 187 9.40 -5.04 13.69
C TYR A 187 10.36 -3.90 13.32
N ILE A 188 9.81 -2.79 12.79
CA ILE A 188 10.60 -1.60 12.41
C ILE A 188 10.51 -0.48 13.45
N ASP A 189 11.58 0.33 13.53
CA ASP A 189 11.72 1.41 14.52
C ASP A 189 12.37 2.66 13.90
N GLY A 190 11.78 3.83 14.13
CA GLY A 190 12.34 5.11 13.69
C GLY A 190 12.34 5.32 12.18
N SER A 191 11.47 4.62 11.44
CA SER A 191 11.42 4.63 9.98
C SER A 191 10.33 5.56 9.44
N SER A 192 10.23 5.71 8.13
CA SER A 192 9.21 6.54 7.48
C SER A 192 8.65 5.88 6.23
N VAL A 193 7.33 5.87 6.09
CA VAL A 193 6.58 5.38 4.94
C VAL A 193 5.76 6.55 4.40
N MET A 194 6.25 7.21 3.36
CA MET A 194 5.76 8.53 2.95
C MET A 194 5.41 8.61 1.47
N ASP A 195 4.31 9.27 1.12
CA ASP A 195 4.00 9.63 -0.27
C ASP A 195 3.97 8.46 -1.26
N ASN A 196 3.71 7.23 -0.78
CA ASN A 196 3.61 6.05 -1.64
C ASN A 196 2.19 5.92 -2.19
N THR A 197 2.07 5.39 -3.41
CA THR A 197 0.78 5.09 -4.03
C THR A 197 0.63 3.58 -4.20
N GLY A 198 -0.46 3.03 -3.66
CA GLY A 198 -0.85 1.64 -3.86
C GLY A 198 -2.25 1.54 -4.44
N GLU A 199 -2.42 0.76 -5.50
CA GLU A 199 -3.72 0.48 -6.10
C GLU A 199 -3.91 -1.00 -6.40
N GLU A 200 -5.14 -1.48 -6.18
CA GLU A 200 -5.55 -2.87 -6.49
C GLU A 200 -4.67 -3.95 -5.83
N ASN A 201 -4.06 -3.60 -4.70
CA ASN A 201 -3.40 -4.55 -3.81
C ASN A 201 -4.42 -5.25 -2.92
N MET A 202 -4.07 -6.38 -2.30
CA MET A 202 -4.91 -6.96 -1.24
C MET A 202 -4.93 -6.03 -0.02
N THR A 203 -3.78 -5.58 0.46
CA THR A 203 -3.64 -4.50 1.45
C THR A 203 -2.68 -3.43 0.94
N GLY A 204 -3.01 -2.15 1.13
CA GLY A 204 -2.16 -1.04 0.72
C GLY A 204 -0.86 -0.99 1.52
N ALA A 205 -0.97 -0.79 2.83
CA ALA A 205 0.13 -0.91 3.79
C ALA A 205 -0.23 -1.83 4.95
N MET A 206 0.64 -2.79 5.26
CA MET A 206 0.57 -3.66 6.43
C MET A 206 1.74 -3.34 7.36
N ILE A 207 1.44 -2.68 8.49
CA ILE A 207 2.44 -2.17 9.44
C ILE A 207 2.27 -2.93 10.76
N MET A 208 3.26 -3.74 11.12
CA MET A 208 3.17 -4.69 12.23
C MET A 208 4.35 -4.62 13.20
N GLY A 209 4.07 -4.54 14.50
CA GLY A 209 5.10 -4.53 15.55
C GLY A 209 6.02 -3.31 15.44
N VAL A 210 5.45 -2.12 15.21
CA VAL A 210 6.19 -0.91 14.81
C VAL A 210 6.17 0.15 15.90
N LYS A 211 7.26 0.92 16.00
CA LYS A 211 7.31 2.10 16.87
C LYS A 211 8.04 3.29 16.25
N ASN A 212 7.77 4.49 16.76
CA ASN A 212 8.43 5.75 16.36
C ASN A 212 8.47 5.96 14.83
N THR A 213 7.39 5.59 14.13
CA THR A 213 7.36 5.59 12.67
C THR A 213 6.38 6.63 12.15
N VAL A 214 6.73 7.26 11.03
CA VAL A 214 5.86 8.21 10.33
C VAL A 214 5.25 7.51 9.12
N ILE A 215 3.91 7.48 9.07
CA ILE A 215 3.14 6.98 7.93
C ILE A 215 2.33 8.15 7.38
N SER A 216 2.80 8.80 6.31
CA SER A 216 2.19 10.06 5.87
C SER A 216 2.08 10.26 4.38
N GLY A 217 1.06 10.97 3.92
CA GLY A 217 0.93 11.35 2.51
C GLY A 217 0.67 10.18 1.55
N ASN A 218 0.50 8.96 2.06
CA ASN A 218 0.30 7.78 1.22
C ASN A 218 -1.11 7.75 0.64
N SER A 219 -1.26 7.20 -0.56
CA SER A 219 -2.54 7.02 -1.25
C SER A 219 -2.79 5.54 -1.53
N PHE A 220 -3.69 4.91 -0.76
CA PHE A 220 -4.05 3.50 -0.88
C PHE A 220 -5.49 3.36 -1.36
N ARG A 221 -5.68 2.99 -2.63
CA ARG A 221 -6.99 3.01 -3.31
C ARG A 221 -7.41 1.66 -3.89
N LYS A 222 -8.72 1.35 -3.80
CA LYS A 222 -9.36 0.19 -4.45
C LYS A 222 -8.82 -1.19 -4.03
N GLN A 223 -8.41 -1.32 -2.78
CA GLN A 223 -8.11 -2.60 -2.13
C GLN A 223 -9.45 -3.25 -1.76
N SER A 224 -10.08 -3.88 -2.74
CA SER A 224 -11.46 -4.38 -2.62
C SER A 224 -11.66 -5.78 -3.19
N THR A 225 -10.61 -6.41 -3.71
CA THR A 225 -10.71 -7.72 -4.41
C THR A 225 -10.72 -8.91 -3.45
N ASN A 226 -10.34 -8.72 -2.18
CA ASN A 226 -10.36 -9.75 -1.15
C ASN A 226 -11.24 -9.32 0.04
N VAL A 227 -11.84 -10.30 0.71
CA VAL A 227 -12.67 -10.06 1.92
C VAL A 227 -11.87 -9.50 3.09
N HIS A 228 -10.56 -9.73 3.12
CA HIS A 228 -9.63 -9.20 4.10
C HIS A 228 -8.90 -7.94 3.62
N SER A 229 -9.33 -7.32 2.51
CA SER A 229 -8.62 -6.17 1.96
C SER A 229 -8.70 -4.94 2.85
N GLN A 230 -7.59 -4.22 2.95
CA GLN A 230 -7.46 -3.05 3.82
C GLN A 230 -6.64 -1.96 3.13
N GLY A 231 -6.93 -0.70 3.42
CA GLY A 231 -6.09 0.40 2.95
C GLY A 231 -4.80 0.46 3.74
N ILE A 232 -4.93 0.66 5.04
CA ILE A 232 -3.84 0.64 6.02
C ILE A 232 -4.22 -0.29 7.16
N LEU A 233 -3.36 -1.27 7.46
CA LEU A 233 -3.38 -2.04 8.69
C LEU A 233 -2.27 -1.55 9.62
N LEU A 234 -2.65 -1.18 10.84
CA LEU A 234 -1.76 -1.01 11.97
C LEU A 234 -2.04 -2.15 12.96
N TYR A 235 -1.05 -3.00 13.20
CA TYR A 235 -1.13 -4.06 14.20
C TYR A 235 0.06 -3.94 15.16
N ASP A 236 -0.18 -3.82 16.46
CA ASP A 236 0.91 -3.65 17.45
C ASP A 236 1.82 -2.45 17.08
N VAL A 237 1.19 -1.30 16.78
CA VAL A 237 1.87 -0.05 16.42
C VAL A 237 1.80 0.93 17.57
N HIS A 238 2.93 1.52 17.95
CA HIS A 238 3.01 2.42 19.09
C HIS A 238 3.78 3.70 18.82
N GLN A 239 3.41 4.78 19.50
CA GLN A 239 4.19 6.04 19.52
C GLN A 239 4.54 6.53 18.10
N SER A 240 3.61 6.36 17.16
CA SER A 240 3.81 6.63 15.74
C SER A 240 2.82 7.69 15.24
N SER A 241 3.15 8.34 14.13
CA SER A 241 2.31 9.39 13.53
C SER A 241 1.79 8.91 12.18
N VAL A 242 0.48 8.92 12.01
CA VAL A 242 -0.24 8.47 10.82
C VAL A 242 -1.08 9.62 10.31
N HIS A 243 -0.58 10.36 9.32
CA HIS A 243 -1.20 11.61 8.94
C HIS A 243 -1.23 11.93 7.45
N ASN A 244 -2.24 12.70 7.03
CA ASN A 244 -2.40 13.14 5.64
C ASN A 244 -2.45 11.99 4.61
N ASN A 245 -2.84 10.77 5.02
CA ASN A 245 -3.00 9.66 4.08
C ASN A 245 -4.38 9.71 3.41
N VAL A 246 -4.46 9.22 2.18
CA VAL A 246 -5.70 9.05 1.42
C VAL A 246 -6.00 7.57 1.33
N VAL A 247 -7.12 7.16 1.92
CA VAL A 247 -7.50 5.77 2.03
C VAL A 247 -8.90 5.61 1.46
N GLU A 248 -8.96 5.13 0.21
CA GLU A 248 -10.17 5.24 -0.61
C GLU A 248 -10.65 3.92 -1.22
N GLY A 249 -11.96 3.66 -1.16
CA GLY A 249 -12.55 2.57 -1.94
C GLY A 249 -12.11 1.18 -1.45
N ASN A 250 -11.79 1.07 -0.16
CA ASN A 250 -11.34 -0.17 0.47
C ASN A 250 -12.50 -0.97 1.05
N ARG A 251 -12.25 -2.26 1.31
CA ARG A 251 -13.13 -3.06 2.17
C ARG A 251 -13.08 -2.58 3.64
N VAL A 252 -11.89 -2.27 4.15
CA VAL A 252 -11.69 -1.49 5.39
C VAL A 252 -10.66 -0.41 5.08
N GLY A 253 -10.95 0.84 5.37
CA GLY A 253 -10.02 1.94 5.14
C GLY A 253 -8.80 1.78 6.03
N MET A 254 -8.97 2.06 7.31
CA MET A 254 -7.92 1.89 8.32
C MET A 254 -8.35 0.84 9.34
N ASN A 255 -7.57 -0.23 9.47
CA ASN A 255 -7.71 -1.19 10.55
C ASN A 255 -6.60 -0.92 11.57
N ILE A 256 -6.97 -0.64 12.81
CA ILE A 256 -6.06 -0.30 13.89
C ILE A 256 -6.31 -1.29 15.02
N ALA A 257 -5.39 -2.24 15.16
CA ALA A 257 -5.51 -3.37 16.04
C ALA A 257 -4.33 -3.41 17.02
N GLU A 258 -4.62 -3.66 18.31
CA GLU A 258 -3.59 -3.82 19.36
C GLU A 258 -2.57 -2.66 19.40
N SER A 259 -2.99 -1.46 18.98
CA SER A 259 -2.12 -0.31 18.75
C SER A 259 -2.43 0.81 19.74
N SER A 260 -1.41 1.50 20.24
CA SER A 260 -1.60 2.52 21.28
C SER A 260 -0.64 3.70 21.23
N GLY A 261 -1.10 4.86 21.72
CA GLY A 261 -0.28 6.07 21.80
C GLY A 261 0.12 6.64 20.45
N ASN A 262 -0.68 6.42 19.41
CA ASN A 262 -0.44 6.96 18.07
C ASN A 262 -1.21 8.26 17.83
N GLU A 263 -0.65 9.14 16.99
CA GLU A 263 -1.33 10.31 16.44
C GLU A 263 -1.88 9.95 15.06
N ILE A 264 -3.20 9.93 14.90
CA ILE A 264 -3.89 9.71 13.63
C ILE A 264 -4.56 11.02 13.21
N ARG A 265 -3.94 11.76 12.29
CA ARG A 265 -4.36 13.14 12.00
C ARG A 265 -4.50 13.48 10.52
N GLY A 266 -5.56 14.19 10.15
CA GLY A 266 -5.66 14.75 8.79
C GLY A 266 -5.81 13.70 7.68
N ASN A 267 -6.14 12.45 8.00
CA ASN A 267 -6.32 11.41 7.00
C ASN A 267 -7.68 11.57 6.30
N ALA A 268 -7.72 11.27 5.01
CA ALA A 268 -8.94 11.21 4.21
C ALA A 268 -9.36 9.75 4.04
N VAL A 269 -10.40 9.34 4.77
CA VAL A 269 -10.95 7.98 4.76
C VAL A 269 -12.26 8.00 3.99
N LEU A 270 -12.18 7.65 2.70
CA LEU A 270 -13.21 7.97 1.72
C LEU A 270 -13.80 6.70 1.08
N ARG A 271 -15.12 6.62 0.94
CA ARG A 271 -15.78 5.60 0.10
C ARG A 271 -15.41 4.15 0.46
N ASN A 272 -15.07 3.88 1.72
CA ASN A 272 -14.73 2.53 2.16
C ASN A 272 -15.99 1.80 2.65
N PHE A 273 -15.98 0.46 2.65
CA PHE A 273 -17.10 -0.27 3.27
C PHE A 273 -17.09 -0.08 4.79
N VAL A 274 -15.92 -0.18 5.43
CA VAL A 274 -15.70 0.33 6.80
C VAL A 274 -14.62 1.40 6.72
N GLY A 275 -14.85 2.59 7.26
CA GLY A 275 -13.88 3.68 7.29
C GLY A 275 -12.73 3.35 8.22
N ILE A 276 -12.98 3.40 9.53
CA ILE A 276 -12.01 3.01 10.57
C ILE A 276 -12.53 1.84 11.38
N GLN A 277 -11.69 0.83 11.60
CA GLN A 277 -11.96 -0.27 12.52
C GLN A 277 -10.92 -0.27 13.64
N LEU A 278 -11.38 -0.18 14.89
CA LEU A 278 -10.55 -0.26 16.09
C LEU A 278 -10.81 -1.59 16.81
N VAL A 279 -9.75 -2.34 17.09
CA VAL A 279 -9.82 -3.62 17.83
C VAL A 279 -8.70 -3.67 18.86
N LEU A 280 -9.04 -3.66 20.16
CA LEU A 280 -8.01 -3.61 21.21
C LEU A 280 -7.03 -2.44 21.04
N ALA A 281 -7.48 -1.34 20.44
CA ALA A 281 -6.67 -0.16 20.21
C ALA A 281 -6.96 0.88 21.29
N GLU A 282 -5.95 1.36 22.00
CA GLU A 282 -6.16 2.21 23.17
C GLU A 282 -5.28 3.46 23.16
N ALA A 283 -5.75 4.52 23.82
CA ALA A 283 -4.96 5.73 24.03
C ALA A 283 -4.36 6.35 22.75
N ASN A 284 -5.04 6.22 21.61
CA ASN A 284 -4.66 6.89 20.36
C ASN A 284 -5.42 8.22 20.22
N GLU A 285 -4.84 9.16 19.49
CA GLU A 285 -5.41 10.48 19.25
C GLU A 285 -5.82 10.63 17.78
N PHE A 286 -7.11 10.81 17.53
CA PHE A 286 -7.69 10.97 16.21
C PHE A 286 -8.15 12.42 16.04
N THR A 287 -7.46 13.18 15.19
CA THR A 287 -7.79 14.59 15.00
C THR A 287 -7.90 14.99 13.54
N ARG A 288 -8.90 15.81 13.20
CA ARG A 288 -9.03 16.39 11.84
C ARG A 288 -9.03 15.37 10.70
N ASN A 289 -9.41 14.13 10.96
CA ASN A 289 -9.63 13.13 9.92
C ASN A 289 -10.97 13.37 9.24
N ARG A 290 -11.08 12.99 7.98
CA ARG A 290 -12.29 13.15 7.16
C ARG A 290 -12.86 11.79 6.82
N MET A 291 -14.05 11.51 7.32
CA MET A 291 -14.78 10.27 7.07
C MET A 291 -15.95 10.61 6.15
N VAL A 292 -15.85 10.19 4.89
CA VAL A 292 -16.77 10.61 3.83
C VAL A 292 -17.21 9.42 3.00
N SER A 293 -18.52 9.22 2.93
CA SER A 293 -19.21 8.23 2.14
C SER A 293 -18.77 6.80 2.46
N ASN A 294 -18.41 6.52 3.70
CA ASN A 294 -18.15 5.16 4.13
C ASN A 294 -19.51 4.48 4.44
N VAL A 295 -19.62 3.17 4.18
CA VAL A 295 -20.88 2.46 4.50
C VAL A 295 -21.04 2.32 6.02
N ILE A 296 -19.91 2.12 6.71
CA ILE A 296 -19.72 2.24 8.16
C ILE A 296 -18.61 3.26 8.37
N GLU A 297 -18.88 4.39 8.99
CA GLU A 297 -17.84 5.41 9.23
C GLU A 297 -16.73 4.90 10.15
N ALA A 298 -17.11 4.32 11.29
CA ALA A 298 -16.17 3.65 12.17
C ALA A 298 -16.81 2.53 12.99
N SER A 299 -16.01 1.56 13.44
CA SER A 299 -16.36 0.60 14.49
C SER A 299 -15.24 0.51 15.53
N ALA A 300 -15.61 0.17 16.75
CA ALA A 300 -14.68 0.02 17.87
C ALA A 300 -15.08 -1.16 18.74
N LEU A 301 -14.11 -2.05 19.00
CA LEU A 301 -14.24 -3.21 19.88
C LEU A 301 -13.13 -3.17 20.91
N ASP A 302 -13.50 -3.16 22.20
CA ASP A 302 -12.57 -3.18 23.34
C ASP A 302 -11.41 -2.17 23.19
N SER A 303 -11.74 -0.96 22.73
CA SER A 303 -10.77 0.07 22.34
C SER A 303 -10.91 1.34 23.21
N PRO A 304 -10.60 1.27 24.52
CA PRO A 304 -10.84 2.36 25.47
C PRO A 304 -9.83 3.51 25.33
N ASN A 305 -10.12 4.64 25.96
CA ASN A 305 -9.21 5.77 26.14
C ASN A 305 -8.71 6.45 24.85
N ASN A 306 -9.25 6.13 23.68
CA ASN A 306 -8.97 6.89 22.47
C ASN A 306 -9.59 8.30 22.56
N VAL A 307 -8.85 9.30 22.10
CA VAL A 307 -9.26 10.71 22.07
C VAL A 307 -9.60 11.07 20.63
N LEU A 308 -10.87 11.32 20.36
CA LEU A 308 -11.34 11.78 19.05
C LEU A 308 -11.77 13.24 19.19
N MET A 309 -11.21 14.12 18.36
CA MET A 309 -11.53 15.55 18.37
C MET A 309 -11.45 16.14 16.97
N GLU A 310 -12.38 17.01 16.62
CA GLU A 310 -12.34 17.77 15.37
C GLU A 310 -12.28 16.88 14.11
N ASN A 311 -12.78 15.65 14.15
CA ASN A 311 -12.95 14.87 12.92
C ASN A 311 -14.24 15.29 12.22
N TYR A 312 -14.25 15.16 10.90
CA TYR A 312 -15.42 15.38 10.08
C TYR A 312 -16.08 14.03 9.76
N TRP A 313 -17.38 13.95 10.00
CA TRP A 313 -18.21 12.78 9.76
C TRP A 313 -19.39 13.21 8.89
N ASP A 314 -19.47 12.74 7.65
CA ASP A 314 -20.47 13.23 6.70
C ASP A 314 -21.94 12.95 7.10
N SER A 315 -22.17 11.88 7.87
CA SER A 315 -23.47 11.50 8.40
C SER A 315 -23.86 12.25 9.68
N PHE A 316 -22.93 13.00 10.29
CA PHE A 316 -23.17 13.67 11.56
C PHE A 316 -24.02 14.93 11.39
N GLN A 317 -25.08 15.01 12.21
CA GLN A 317 -25.96 16.16 12.31
C GLN A 317 -25.73 16.84 13.66
N GLY A 318 -24.75 17.75 13.69
CA GLY A 318 -24.33 18.47 14.89
C GLY A 318 -25.10 19.77 15.15
N LEU A 319 -24.70 20.46 16.21
CA LEU A 319 -25.13 21.83 16.54
C LEU A 319 -23.88 22.67 16.76
N ASP A 320 -23.82 23.83 16.13
CA ASP A 320 -22.77 24.84 16.30
C ASP A 320 -23.46 26.17 16.66
N LEU A 321 -23.50 26.47 17.96
CA LEU A 321 -24.21 27.59 18.54
C LEU A 321 -23.38 28.88 18.51
N ASN A 322 -22.05 28.77 18.49
CA ASN A 322 -21.13 29.90 18.55
C ASN A 322 -20.58 30.31 17.17
N GLY A 323 -20.77 29.48 16.13
CA GLY A 323 -20.36 29.71 14.75
C GLY A 323 -18.87 29.48 14.49
N ASP A 324 -18.17 28.71 15.32
CA ASP A 324 -16.74 28.44 15.17
C ASP A 324 -16.43 27.23 14.26
N GLY A 325 -17.46 26.54 13.76
CA GLY A 325 -17.33 25.38 12.87
C GLY A 325 -17.14 24.05 13.60
N ILE A 326 -17.20 24.04 14.94
CA ILE A 326 -17.10 22.86 15.80
C ILE A 326 -18.45 22.62 16.48
N SER A 327 -18.86 21.36 16.57
CA SER A 327 -20.13 20.98 17.20
C SER A 327 -20.02 20.97 18.72
N GLU A 328 -20.99 21.56 19.43
CA GLU A 328 -21.15 21.39 20.88
C GLU A 328 -21.73 20.02 21.28
N VAL A 329 -22.23 19.25 20.30
CA VAL A 329 -22.71 17.88 20.51
C VAL A 329 -21.65 16.88 20.04
N SER A 330 -21.44 15.82 20.81
CA SER A 330 -20.48 14.77 20.51
C SER A 330 -21.01 13.71 19.52
N TYR A 331 -20.10 13.04 18.84
CA TYR A 331 -20.40 11.91 17.96
C TYR A 331 -19.84 10.62 18.55
N ALA A 332 -20.71 9.68 18.94
CA ALA A 332 -20.31 8.40 19.53
C ALA A 332 -20.35 7.28 18.49
N ILE A 333 -19.26 6.53 18.36
CA ILE A 333 -19.17 5.35 17.47
C ILE A 333 -20.07 4.26 18.04
N ASN A 334 -21.14 3.92 17.32
CA ASN A 334 -22.12 2.94 17.75
C ASN A 334 -21.61 1.50 17.50
N PRO A 335 -21.36 0.68 18.53
CA PRO A 335 -20.82 -0.66 18.37
C PRO A 335 -21.88 -1.69 17.97
N PHE A 336 -23.15 -1.31 17.82
CA PHE A 336 -24.28 -2.21 17.55
C PHE A 336 -24.01 -3.19 16.40
N TYR A 337 -23.55 -2.67 15.25
CA TYR A 337 -23.31 -3.51 14.08
C TYR A 337 -22.16 -4.51 14.30
N GLU A 338 -21.08 -4.08 14.93
CA GLU A 338 -19.91 -4.92 15.23
C GLU A 338 -20.30 -6.03 16.23
N GLN A 339 -21.02 -5.68 17.30
CA GLN A 339 -21.49 -6.64 18.30
C GLN A 339 -22.49 -7.66 17.73
N LEU A 340 -23.34 -7.24 16.80
CA LEU A 340 -24.31 -8.15 16.19
C LEU A 340 -23.63 -9.12 15.21
N VAL A 341 -22.76 -8.59 14.33
CA VAL A 341 -22.08 -9.37 13.30
C VAL A 341 -21.07 -10.35 13.90
N SER A 342 -20.34 -9.95 14.96
CA SER A 342 -19.40 -10.82 15.67
C SER A 342 -20.07 -12.04 16.30
N ARG A 343 -21.34 -11.90 16.75
CA ARG A 343 -22.12 -13.02 17.30
C ARG A 343 -22.71 -13.92 16.21
N ASN A 344 -23.14 -13.35 15.10
CA ASN A 344 -23.65 -14.10 13.95
C ASN A 344 -23.41 -13.33 12.65
N SER A 345 -22.49 -13.82 11.82
CA SER A 345 -22.09 -13.18 10.57
C SER A 345 -23.21 -13.10 9.54
N ALA A 346 -24.26 -13.91 9.64
CA ALA A 346 -25.42 -13.84 8.74
C ALA A 346 -26.15 -12.48 8.79
N TYR A 347 -26.02 -11.73 9.89
CA TYR A 347 -26.61 -10.40 10.01
C TYR A 347 -26.01 -9.36 9.04
N GLN A 348 -24.83 -9.64 8.46
CA GLN A 348 -24.28 -8.80 7.40
C GLN A 348 -25.23 -8.65 6.19
N LEU A 349 -26.11 -9.62 5.94
CA LEU A 349 -27.11 -9.54 4.87
C LEU A 349 -28.15 -8.44 5.08
N PHE A 350 -28.38 -8.02 6.33
CA PHE A 350 -29.36 -7.00 6.70
C PHE A 350 -28.70 -5.63 6.93
N PHE A 351 -27.41 -5.49 6.61
CA PHE A 351 -26.67 -4.26 6.80
C PHE A 351 -27.37 -3.08 6.08
N GLN A 352 -27.51 -1.93 6.75
CA GLN A 352 -28.26 -0.75 6.27
C GLN A 352 -29.75 -1.00 5.90
N SER A 353 -30.34 -2.14 6.26
CA SER A 353 -31.80 -2.30 6.16
C SER A 353 -32.51 -1.35 7.13
N PRO A 354 -33.71 -0.84 6.79
CA PRO A 354 -34.42 0.12 7.64
C PRO A 354 -34.60 -0.35 9.08
N GLY A 355 -34.88 -1.64 9.28
CA GLY A 355 -35.01 -2.23 10.61
C GLY A 355 -33.70 -2.25 11.39
N MET A 356 -32.57 -2.51 10.72
CA MET A 356 -31.25 -2.50 11.36
C MET A 356 -30.80 -1.09 11.74
N VAL A 357 -31.08 -0.08 10.90
CA VAL A 357 -30.81 1.32 11.24
C VAL A 357 -31.62 1.74 12.46
N PHE A 358 -32.92 1.44 12.47
CA PHE A 358 -33.80 1.72 13.61
C PHE A 358 -33.31 1.04 14.91
N LEU A 359 -32.95 -0.25 14.85
CA LEU A 359 -32.42 -0.96 16.03
C LEU A 359 -31.08 -0.38 16.50
N SER A 360 -30.22 0.05 15.58
CA SER A 360 -28.96 0.72 15.89
C SER A 360 -29.20 2.01 16.66
N GLU A 361 -30.20 2.82 16.27
CA GLU A 361 -30.57 4.05 16.98
C GLU A 361 -31.13 3.80 18.38
N LEU A 362 -31.84 2.68 18.58
CA LEU A 362 -32.34 2.28 19.90
C LEU A 362 -31.25 1.69 20.81
N PHE A 363 -30.11 1.29 20.23
CA PHE A 363 -29.00 0.76 21.00
C PHE A 363 -28.35 1.91 21.79
N THR A 364 -28.49 1.87 23.11
CA THR A 364 -28.02 2.94 24.02
C THR A 364 -27.22 2.40 25.20
N GLU A 365 -27.12 1.07 25.33
CA GLU A 365 -26.45 0.41 26.43
C GLU A 365 -24.94 0.72 26.43
N GLY A 366 -24.42 1.12 27.58
CA GLY A 366 -23.00 1.41 27.76
C GLY A 366 -22.47 2.62 26.99
N ARG A 367 -23.35 3.51 26.48
CA ARG A 367 -22.97 4.66 25.65
C ARG A 367 -21.88 5.56 26.25
N GLU A 368 -21.84 5.69 27.58
CA GLU A 368 -20.80 6.44 28.30
C GLU A 368 -19.37 5.89 28.09
N GLN A 369 -19.26 4.62 27.69
CA GLN A 369 -17.98 3.93 27.45
C GLN A 369 -17.63 3.86 25.96
N TRP A 370 -18.51 4.32 25.06
CA TRP A 370 -18.26 4.26 23.63
C TRP A 370 -17.16 5.24 23.23
N THR A 371 -16.36 4.83 22.25
CA THR A 371 -15.40 5.74 21.61
C THR A 371 -16.16 6.91 20.99
N THR A 372 -15.84 8.12 21.42
CA THR A 372 -16.64 9.32 21.14
C THR A 372 -15.75 10.47 20.70
N ASP A 373 -16.08 11.07 19.55
CA ASP A 373 -15.56 12.36 19.14
C ASP A 373 -16.25 13.48 19.93
N LYS A 374 -15.45 14.21 20.71
CA LYS A 374 -15.94 15.22 21.65
C LYS A 374 -16.31 16.53 20.98
N SER A 375 -15.76 16.80 19.80
CA SER A 375 -15.89 18.10 19.14
C SER A 375 -15.88 17.92 17.62
N PRO A 376 -16.86 17.22 17.03
CA PRO A 376 -16.89 16.98 15.59
C PRO A 376 -16.93 18.30 14.79
N ARG A 377 -16.35 18.31 13.59
CA ARG A 377 -16.41 19.47 12.70
C ARG A 377 -17.73 19.50 11.93
N MET A 378 -18.27 20.70 11.73
CA MET A 378 -19.50 20.93 10.97
C MET A 378 -19.29 20.87 9.45
N SER A 379 -18.07 21.15 8.97
CA SER A 379 -17.75 21.15 7.53
C SER A 379 -16.31 20.68 7.25
N MET A 380 -16.06 20.29 6.00
CA MET A 380 -14.72 20.06 5.47
C MET A 380 -14.04 21.41 5.12
N ASP A 381 -12.72 21.47 5.19
CA ASP A 381 -11.95 22.62 4.68
C ASP A 381 -11.96 22.61 3.15
N THR A 382 -12.59 23.63 2.55
CA THR A 382 -12.92 23.65 1.12
C THR A 382 -11.74 23.97 0.19
N GLU A 383 -10.60 24.46 0.70
CA GLU A 383 -9.46 24.89 -0.14
C GLU A 383 -8.47 23.77 -0.50
N SER A 384 -8.29 22.72 0.32
CA SER A 384 -7.44 21.56 -0.03
C SER A 384 -8.14 20.54 -0.93
N ASP A 385 -9.45 20.66 -1.09
CA ASP A 385 -10.32 19.53 -1.46
C ASP A 385 -10.75 19.51 -2.93
N LEU A 386 -10.49 20.59 -3.68
CA LEU A 386 -10.68 20.65 -5.13
C LEU A 386 -9.52 20.01 -5.93
N ASN A 387 -8.30 19.99 -5.39
CA ASN A 387 -7.14 19.45 -6.11
C ASN A 387 -7.05 17.91 -6.05
N MET A 388 -7.70 17.25 -5.09
CA MET A 388 -7.66 15.79 -4.95
C MET A 388 -8.59 15.03 -5.91
N SER A 389 -9.54 15.71 -6.56
CA SER A 389 -10.56 15.09 -7.42
C SER A 389 -10.35 15.31 -8.92
N VAL A 390 -9.41 16.17 -9.32
CA VAL A 390 -9.35 16.67 -10.71
C VAL A 390 -8.33 15.95 -11.60
N GLU A 391 -7.35 15.20 -11.06
CA GLU A 391 -6.30 14.60 -11.89
C GLU A 391 -6.63 13.26 -12.59
N SER A 392 -7.83 12.67 -12.43
CA SER A 392 -8.18 11.42 -13.14
C SER A 392 -9.28 11.56 -14.21
N ALA A 393 -9.78 12.77 -14.47
CA ALA A 393 -10.92 12.97 -15.38
C ALA A 393 -10.54 13.18 -16.85
N ALA A 394 -9.51 12.49 -17.37
CA ALA A 394 -9.34 12.36 -18.83
C ALA A 394 -10.36 11.38 -19.47
N GLY A 395 -11.16 10.66 -18.65
CA GLY A 395 -12.19 9.72 -19.09
C GLY A 395 -13.64 10.19 -18.94
N SER A 396 -13.90 11.44 -18.51
CA SER A 396 -15.25 11.86 -18.06
C SER A 396 -16.32 11.80 -19.16
N ASN A 397 -15.94 12.02 -20.43
CA ASN A 397 -16.87 12.02 -21.55
C ASN A 397 -17.49 10.65 -21.81
N VAL A 398 -16.74 9.56 -21.60
CA VAL A 398 -17.24 8.20 -21.88
C VAL A 398 -18.27 7.77 -20.82
N VAL A 399 -18.01 8.09 -19.56
CA VAL A 399 -18.93 7.79 -18.44
C VAL A 399 -20.22 8.60 -18.56
N TRP A 400 -20.13 9.87 -18.95
CA TRP A 400 -21.30 10.71 -19.23
C TRP A 400 -22.14 10.18 -20.39
N ILE A 401 -21.50 9.75 -21.49
CA ILE A 401 -22.21 9.17 -22.64
C ILE A 401 -22.91 7.86 -22.25
N LEU A 402 -22.23 6.97 -21.52
CA LEU A 402 -22.82 5.73 -21.02
C LEU A 402 -24.00 6.00 -20.08
N GLY A 403 -23.88 7.00 -19.19
CA GLY A 403 -24.97 7.43 -18.32
C GLY A 403 -26.21 7.90 -19.09
N LEU A 404 -26.02 8.71 -20.12
CA LEU A 404 -27.11 9.19 -20.99
C LEU A 404 -27.76 8.05 -21.79
N VAL A 405 -26.96 7.09 -22.27
CA VAL A 405 -27.47 5.90 -22.99
C VAL A 405 -28.31 5.02 -22.07
N LEU A 406 -27.83 4.76 -20.85
CA LEU A 406 -28.56 3.97 -19.85
C LEU A 406 -29.85 4.66 -19.41
N LEU A 407 -29.80 5.98 -19.18
CA LEU A 407 -30.99 6.78 -18.87
C LEU A 407 -32.00 6.70 -20.02
N GLY A 408 -31.54 6.89 -21.25
CA GLY A 408 -32.35 6.78 -22.46
C GLY A 408 -33.05 5.43 -22.58
N MET A 409 -32.31 4.33 -22.42
CA MET A 409 -32.89 2.97 -22.43
C MET A 409 -33.91 2.77 -21.30
N ALA A 410 -33.64 3.25 -20.08
CA ALA A 410 -34.59 3.15 -18.97
C ALA A 410 -35.89 3.92 -19.26
N THR A 411 -35.81 5.17 -19.76
CA THR A 411 -36.99 5.92 -20.19
C THR A 411 -37.75 5.23 -21.32
N PHE A 412 -37.05 4.68 -22.31
CA PHE A 412 -37.68 3.95 -23.42
C PHE A 412 -38.44 2.72 -22.92
N ILE A 413 -37.84 1.92 -22.02
CA ILE A 413 -38.50 0.77 -21.41
C ILE A 413 -39.73 1.19 -20.60
N ILE A 414 -39.62 2.23 -19.77
CA ILE A 414 -40.75 2.71 -18.94
C ILE A 414 -41.91 3.20 -19.82
N ILE A 415 -41.63 3.99 -20.85
CA ILE A 415 -42.66 4.54 -21.74
C ILE A 415 -43.25 3.43 -22.61
N TYR A 416 -42.42 2.62 -23.24
CA TYR A 416 -42.86 1.70 -24.28
C TYR A 416 -43.37 0.36 -23.75
N MET A 417 -42.82 -0.12 -22.63
CA MET A 417 -43.31 -1.35 -21.99
C MET A 417 -44.31 -1.08 -20.85
N GLY A 418 -44.25 0.09 -20.21
CA GLY A 418 -45.11 0.44 -19.08
C GLY A 418 -46.39 1.20 -19.45
N VAL A 419 -46.34 2.10 -20.45
CA VAL A 419 -47.47 3.01 -20.76
C VAL A 419 -48.30 2.55 -21.97
N LEU A 420 -47.75 1.78 -22.90
CA LEU A 420 -48.45 1.25 -24.09
C LEU A 420 -49.23 -0.07 -23.87
N ARG A 421 -49.34 -0.56 -22.61
CA ARG A 421 -50.16 -1.73 -22.24
C ARG A 421 -51.53 -1.37 -21.64
N LYS A 422 -52.11 -0.24 -22.04
CA LYS A 422 -53.53 0.06 -21.80
C LYS A 422 -54.33 0.06 -23.08
#